data_AF-A0A9X2DB85-F1
#
_entry.id   AF-A0A9X2DB85-F1
#
_cell.length_a   1.000
_cell.length_b   1.000
_cell.length_c   1.000
_cell.angle_alpha   90.00
_cell.angle_beta   90.00
_cell.angle_gamma   90.00
#
_symmetry.space_group_name_H-M   'P 1'
#
loop_
_entity.id
_entity.type
_entity.pdbx_description
1 polymer ?
#
loop_
_entity_poly.entity_id
_entity_poly.type
_entity_poly.pdbx_seq_one_letter_code
_entity_poly.pdbx_strand_id
1 'polypeptide(L)'
;MTEDAESTPPSRPHGPAWDVEVTIDVGTPTYVTLAEQLHGWESKVWWENLGDLLGGRPGWHCEFTSEGLLWSFGPLGSSLFNLSAPENPDDYSSGVYEVFDYEADTTHRLASTADLLTWLEGNEHRHVDYVRRMKGLASEFDWRVLKNLGVELRVTHDGSSYIGTFPSLPFESAMETDFSTLLTHARQAVARAHDAPEAIAADIDLVVRLDPRASAALST
;
A
#
# COMPACT_ATOMS: atom_id res chain seq x y z
N MET A 1 -26.81 39.22 41.36
CA MET A 1 -25.48 39.00 40.74
C MET A 1 -24.95 37.72 41.34
N THR A 2 -25.10 36.63 40.60
CA THR A 2 -24.61 35.30 40.98
C THR A 2 -24.08 34.72 39.69
N GLU A 3 -22.77 34.47 39.72
CA GLU A 3 -21.93 33.97 38.64
C GLU A 3 -22.34 32.57 38.20
N ASP A 4 -22.13 32.33 36.91
CA ASP A 4 -22.35 31.08 36.22
C ASP A 4 -21.48 29.96 36.80
N ALA A 5 -22.12 28.83 37.12
CA ALA A 5 -21.45 27.61 37.54
C ALA A 5 -20.87 26.89 36.32
N GLU A 6 -19.56 26.75 36.33
CA GLU A 6 -18.71 26.02 35.40
C GLU A 6 -19.12 24.53 35.37
N SER A 7 -19.49 24.01 34.19
CA SER A 7 -19.87 22.60 34.02
C SER A 7 -18.62 21.73 33.95
N THR A 8 -18.35 20.96 34.99
CA THR A 8 -17.31 19.93 35.00
C THR A 8 -17.64 18.84 33.96
N PRO A 9 -16.71 18.46 33.06
CA PRO A 9 -16.94 17.36 32.13
C PRO A 9 -17.04 16.01 32.89
N PRO A 10 -17.78 15.03 32.36
CA PRO A 10 -18.02 13.77 33.04
C PRO A 10 -16.73 12.96 33.23
N SER A 11 -16.55 12.48 34.45
CA SER A 11 -15.45 11.62 34.88
C SER A 11 -15.38 10.35 34.03
N ARG A 12 -14.20 10.03 33.48
CA ARG A 12 -13.94 8.75 32.81
C ARG A 12 -14.09 7.60 33.82
N PRO A 13 -14.61 6.42 33.42
CA PRO A 13 -14.76 5.30 34.33
C PRO A 13 -13.39 4.73 34.73
N HIS A 14 -13.19 4.51 36.03
CA HIS A 14 -12.00 3.89 36.60
C HIS A 14 -12.07 2.35 36.44
N GLY A 15 -11.46 1.83 35.38
CA GLY A 15 -11.04 0.42 35.27
C GLY A 15 -9.58 0.23 35.67
N PRO A 16 -9.09 -1.02 35.84
CA PRO A 16 -7.69 -1.29 36.15
C PRO A 16 -6.80 -0.67 35.06
N ALA A 17 -5.77 0.08 35.48
CA ALA A 17 -4.86 0.78 34.60
C ALA A 17 -4.03 -0.22 33.76
N TRP A 18 -4.54 -0.54 32.58
CA TRP A 18 -3.69 -0.89 31.47
C TRP A 18 -3.46 0.40 30.70
N ASP A 19 -2.43 1.17 31.09
CA ASP A 19 -1.73 2.09 30.19
C ASP A 19 -0.99 1.23 29.16
N VAL A 20 -1.75 0.55 28.32
CA VAL A 20 -1.22 -0.20 27.19
C VAL A 20 -1.76 0.50 25.97
N GLU A 21 -0.93 1.36 25.41
CA GLU A 21 -1.04 1.74 24.01
C GLU A 21 -0.85 0.44 23.21
N VAL A 22 -1.94 -0.04 22.62
CA VAL A 22 -1.89 -1.20 21.72
C VAL A 22 -1.34 -0.68 20.39
N THR A 23 -0.03 -0.65 20.27
CA THR A 23 0.65 -0.44 18.99
C THR A 23 0.64 -1.79 18.27
N ILE A 24 -0.14 -1.90 17.19
CA ILE A 24 -0.06 -3.05 16.29
C ILE A 24 1.25 -2.88 15.52
N ASP A 25 2.29 -3.60 15.93
CA ASP A 25 3.56 -3.67 15.20
C ASP A 25 3.39 -4.65 14.03
N VAL A 26 2.98 -4.12 12.88
CA VAL A 26 2.88 -4.88 11.62
C VAL A 26 4.27 -5.15 11.02
N GLY A 27 5.35 -4.78 11.73
CA GLY A 27 6.71 -4.75 11.21
C GLY A 27 6.92 -3.58 10.25
N THR A 28 8.19 -3.17 10.07
CA THR A 28 8.57 -2.20 9.05
C THR A 28 8.23 -2.77 7.67
N PRO A 29 7.41 -2.09 6.84
CA PRO A 29 7.11 -2.57 5.49
C PRO A 29 8.40 -2.87 4.71
N THR A 30 8.40 -3.93 3.90
CA THR A 30 9.62 -4.40 3.21
C THR A 30 10.23 -3.30 2.33
N TYR A 31 9.40 -2.45 1.72
CA TYR A 31 9.89 -1.33 0.90
C TYR A 31 10.58 -0.24 1.74
N VAL A 32 10.20 -0.01 2.99
CA VAL A 32 10.88 0.95 3.89
C VAL A 32 12.26 0.41 4.29
N THR A 33 12.32 -0.88 4.62
CA THR A 33 13.62 -1.54 4.91
C THR A 33 14.54 -1.51 3.69
N LEU A 34 14.00 -1.75 2.50
CA LEU A 34 14.75 -1.67 1.25
C LEU A 34 15.18 -0.23 0.94
N ALA A 35 14.32 0.75 1.16
CA ALA A 35 14.64 2.15 1.00
C ALA A 35 15.78 2.58 1.92
N GLU A 36 15.75 2.19 3.19
CA GLU A 36 16.84 2.45 4.14
C GLU A 36 18.18 1.86 3.65
N GLN A 37 18.17 0.66 3.09
CA GLN A 37 19.37 0.03 2.53
C GLN A 37 19.90 0.77 1.29
N LEU A 38 19.02 1.33 0.46
CA LEU A 38 19.38 2.00 -0.79
C LEU A 38 19.77 3.47 -0.59
N HIS A 39 19.10 4.15 0.33
CA HIS A 39 19.13 5.61 0.46
C HIS A 39 19.56 6.11 1.85
N GLY A 40 19.84 5.21 2.79
CA GLY A 40 20.27 5.55 4.14
C GLY A 40 19.11 5.70 5.14
N TRP A 41 19.46 5.70 6.41
CA TRP A 41 18.49 5.73 7.52
C TRP A 41 17.67 7.04 7.55
N GLU A 42 18.20 8.15 7.03
CA GLU A 42 17.48 9.43 6.94
C GLU A 42 16.24 9.34 6.04
N SER A 43 16.22 8.42 5.07
CA SER A 43 15.12 8.25 4.13
C SER A 43 13.89 7.58 4.73
N LYS A 44 14.03 6.91 5.89
CA LYS A 44 13.01 6.03 6.47
C LYS A 44 11.67 6.75 6.66
N VAL A 45 11.68 7.88 7.37
CA VAL A 45 10.48 8.65 7.68
C VAL A 45 9.81 9.18 6.41
N TRP A 46 10.61 9.53 5.40
CA TRP A 46 10.08 9.99 4.12
C TRP A 46 9.32 8.88 3.38
N TRP A 47 9.90 7.67 3.34
CA TRP A 47 9.25 6.50 2.70
C TRP A 47 8.05 5.98 3.51
N GLU A 48 8.08 6.09 4.83
CA GLU A 48 6.92 5.83 5.69
C GLU A 48 5.78 6.80 5.37
N ASN A 49 6.04 8.12 5.38
CA ASN A 49 5.03 9.13 5.05
C ASN A 49 4.46 8.96 3.64
N LEU A 50 5.31 8.64 2.66
CA LEU A 50 4.88 8.38 1.29
C LEU A 50 3.98 7.14 1.22
N GLY A 51 4.34 6.08 1.94
CA GLY A 51 3.54 4.87 1.97
C GLY A 51 2.25 4.96 2.78
N ASP A 52 2.21 5.79 3.82
CA ASP A 52 0.96 6.12 4.52
C ASP A 52 -0.01 6.87 3.58
N LEU A 53 0.52 7.67 2.65
CA LEU A 53 -0.28 8.44 1.70
C LEU A 53 -0.78 7.58 0.52
N LEU A 54 0.06 6.70 0.00
CA LEU A 54 -0.18 5.96 -1.25
C LEU A 54 -0.57 4.49 -1.01
N GLY A 55 -0.25 3.93 0.14
CA GLY A 55 -0.55 2.55 0.51
C GLY A 55 -2.05 2.30 0.52
N GLY A 56 -2.49 1.30 -0.24
CA GLY A 56 -3.92 0.98 -0.41
C GLY A 56 -4.70 2.02 -1.23
N ARG A 57 -4.04 3.07 -1.75
CA ARG A 57 -4.67 4.04 -2.66
C ARG A 57 -4.81 3.39 -4.05
N PRO A 58 -6.00 3.37 -4.66
CA PRO A 58 -6.21 2.70 -5.94
C PRO A 58 -5.28 3.21 -7.05
N GLY A 59 -4.66 2.28 -7.79
CA GLY A 59 -3.77 2.59 -8.91
C GLY A 59 -2.32 2.88 -8.52
N TRP A 60 -2.02 3.06 -7.23
CA TRP A 60 -0.66 3.20 -6.74
C TRP A 60 -0.05 1.87 -6.35
N HIS A 61 1.22 1.68 -6.70
CA HIS A 61 2.01 0.51 -6.34
C HIS A 61 3.47 0.91 -6.21
N CYS A 62 4.21 0.25 -5.34
CA CYS A 62 5.65 0.44 -5.20
C CYS A 62 6.36 -0.65 -6.00
N GLU A 63 7.34 -0.22 -6.78
CA GLU A 63 8.08 -1.05 -7.71
C GLU A 63 9.57 -0.91 -7.43
N PHE A 64 10.29 -2.02 -7.57
CA PHE A 64 11.74 -2.03 -7.56
C PHE A 64 12.26 -2.25 -8.97
N THR A 65 12.87 -1.21 -9.53
CA THR A 65 13.38 -1.20 -10.91
C THR A 65 14.91 -1.27 -10.93
N SER A 66 15.51 -1.31 -12.12
CA SER A 66 16.98 -1.18 -12.25
C SER A 66 17.50 0.18 -11.78
N GLU A 67 16.64 1.19 -11.68
CA GLU A 67 16.99 2.56 -11.27
C GLU A 67 16.72 2.81 -9.78
N GLY A 68 16.07 1.87 -9.10
CA GLY A 68 15.81 1.92 -7.67
C GLY A 68 14.35 1.70 -7.32
N LEU A 69 14.01 2.08 -6.08
CA LEU A 69 12.67 2.00 -5.54
C LEU A 69 11.86 3.23 -5.97
N LEU A 70 10.64 3.02 -6.44
CA LEU A 70 9.72 4.11 -6.80
C LEU A 70 8.27 3.71 -6.57
N TRP A 71 7.40 4.72 -6.49
CA TRP A 71 5.96 4.56 -6.53
C TRP A 71 5.44 4.93 -7.91
N SER A 72 4.74 3.99 -8.52
CA SER A 72 4.10 4.15 -9.83
C SER A 72 2.59 4.31 -9.65
N PHE A 73 2.02 5.26 -10.40
CA PHE A 73 0.58 5.38 -10.58
C PHE A 73 0.18 4.92 -11.98
N GLY A 74 -0.75 3.97 -12.04
CA GLY A 74 -1.40 3.58 -13.27
C GLY A 74 -1.84 2.11 -13.28
N PRO A 75 -2.74 1.73 -14.19
CA PRO A 75 -3.23 0.37 -14.30
C PRO A 75 -2.17 -0.59 -14.86
N LEU A 76 -2.13 -1.82 -14.34
CA LEU A 76 -1.43 -2.97 -14.94
C LEU A 76 0.07 -2.70 -15.23
N GLY A 77 0.77 -1.99 -14.35
CA GLY A 77 2.19 -1.66 -14.52
C GLY A 77 2.46 -0.53 -15.54
N SER A 78 1.44 0.24 -15.93
CA SER A 78 1.69 1.52 -16.58
C SER A 78 2.14 2.55 -15.55
N SER A 79 3.11 3.36 -15.92
CA SER A 79 3.58 4.48 -15.11
C SER A 79 3.13 5.80 -15.76
N LEU A 80 2.14 6.44 -15.14
CA LEU A 80 1.62 7.76 -15.53
C LEU A 80 2.18 8.84 -14.61
N PHE A 81 2.29 8.53 -13.33
CA PHE A 81 3.08 9.30 -12.37
C PHE A 81 4.11 8.41 -11.71
N ASN A 82 5.30 8.95 -11.47
CA ASN A 82 6.31 8.32 -10.64
C ASN A 82 6.73 9.23 -9.50
N LEU A 83 6.83 8.67 -8.30
CA LEU A 83 7.57 9.25 -7.19
C LEU A 83 8.77 8.38 -6.87
N SER A 84 9.95 8.92 -7.08
CA SER A 84 11.20 8.32 -6.65
C SER A 84 11.74 9.02 -5.41
N ALA A 85 12.75 8.41 -4.81
CA ALA A 85 13.64 9.11 -3.88
C ALA A 85 14.10 10.46 -4.47
N PRO A 86 14.15 11.54 -3.67
CA PRO A 86 14.72 12.81 -4.11
C PRO A 86 16.21 12.65 -4.43
N GLU A 87 16.69 13.38 -5.44
CA GLU A 87 18.10 13.36 -5.83
C GLU A 87 19.02 13.94 -4.73
N ASN A 88 18.54 14.93 -3.98
CA ASN A 88 19.28 15.54 -2.88
C ASN A 88 18.87 14.90 -1.54
N PRO A 89 19.79 14.26 -0.79
CA PRO A 89 19.47 13.66 0.50
C PRO A 89 18.90 14.63 1.54
N ASP A 90 19.24 15.92 1.46
CA ASP A 90 18.68 16.94 2.37
C ASP A 90 17.15 17.08 2.21
N ASP A 91 16.62 16.69 1.06
CA ASP A 91 15.18 16.74 0.76
C ASP A 91 14.37 15.71 1.54
N TYR A 92 15.00 14.60 1.98
CA TYR A 92 14.36 13.66 2.90
C TYR A 92 13.95 14.36 4.20
N SER A 93 14.87 15.15 4.77
CA SER A 93 14.67 15.83 6.04
C SER A 93 13.70 17.02 5.95
N SER A 94 13.60 17.64 4.77
CA SER A 94 12.66 18.74 4.52
C SER A 94 11.29 18.27 4.04
N GLY A 95 11.13 16.98 3.75
CA GLY A 95 9.85 16.40 3.34
C GLY A 95 9.42 16.80 1.93
N VAL A 96 10.38 17.05 1.04
CA VAL A 96 10.11 17.41 -0.35
C VAL A 96 9.85 16.15 -1.17
N TYR A 97 8.87 16.22 -2.07
CA TYR A 97 8.51 15.14 -2.99
C TYR A 97 8.67 15.60 -4.43
N GLU A 98 9.13 14.70 -5.29
CA GLU A 98 9.22 14.92 -6.74
C GLU A 98 8.32 13.91 -7.44
N VAL A 99 7.36 14.44 -8.21
CA VAL A 99 6.43 13.63 -9.01
C VAL A 99 6.75 13.88 -10.48
N PHE A 100 7.16 12.84 -11.20
CA PHE A 100 7.25 12.92 -12.66
C PHE A 100 5.89 12.64 -13.29
N ASP A 101 5.35 13.60 -14.04
CA ASP A 101 4.12 13.47 -14.83
C ASP A 101 4.48 13.12 -16.27
N TYR A 102 4.21 11.88 -16.68
CA TYR A 102 4.52 11.39 -18.03
C TYR A 102 3.62 12.00 -19.12
N GLU A 103 2.43 12.49 -18.77
CA GLU A 103 1.55 13.15 -19.74
C GLU A 103 2.02 14.59 -20.01
N ALA A 104 2.46 15.28 -18.97
CA ALA A 104 3.02 16.63 -19.08
C ALA A 104 4.52 16.65 -19.43
N ASP A 105 5.20 15.50 -19.37
CA ASP A 105 6.65 15.35 -19.53
C ASP A 105 7.41 16.32 -18.61
N THR A 106 7.01 16.37 -17.32
CA THR A 106 7.50 17.37 -16.36
C THR A 106 7.58 16.81 -14.95
N THR A 107 8.64 17.19 -14.22
CA THR A 107 8.77 16.94 -12.78
C THR A 107 8.14 18.06 -11.97
N HIS A 108 7.25 17.72 -11.04
CA HIS A 108 6.66 18.60 -10.06
C HIS A 108 7.35 18.42 -8.70
N ARG A 109 7.90 19.51 -8.16
CA ARG A 109 8.54 19.52 -6.84
C ARG A 109 7.59 20.12 -5.80
N LEU A 110 7.30 19.35 -4.76
CA LEU A 110 6.26 19.61 -3.77
C LEU A 110 6.91 19.68 -2.39
N ALA A 111 6.64 20.75 -1.63
CA ALA A 111 7.42 21.06 -0.44
C ALA A 111 7.02 20.26 0.81
N SER A 112 5.93 19.49 0.74
CA SER A 112 5.41 18.74 1.88
C SER A 112 4.48 17.61 1.45
N THR A 113 4.18 16.70 2.39
CA THR A 113 3.19 15.63 2.20
C THR A 113 1.79 16.20 1.92
N ALA A 114 1.46 17.35 2.51
CA ALA A 114 0.17 18.03 2.29
C ALA A 114 0.06 18.62 0.87
N ASP A 115 1.16 19.19 0.37
CA ASP A 115 1.21 19.68 -1.02
C ASP A 115 1.12 18.52 -2.00
N LEU A 116 1.77 17.39 -1.70
CA LEU A 116 1.64 16.18 -2.49
C LEU A 116 0.21 15.66 -2.51
N LEU A 117 -0.44 15.52 -1.36
CA LEU A 117 -1.84 15.11 -1.31
C LEU A 117 -2.74 16.02 -2.16
N THR A 118 -2.58 17.34 -2.02
CA THR A 118 -3.36 18.33 -2.79
C THR A 118 -3.13 18.18 -4.29
N TRP A 119 -1.87 17.97 -4.70
CA TRP A 119 -1.53 17.76 -6.11
C TRP A 119 -2.14 16.47 -6.64
N LEU A 120 -2.06 15.37 -5.88
CA LEU A 120 -2.63 14.07 -6.24
C LEU A 120 -4.14 14.15 -6.46
N GLU A 121 -4.89 14.73 -5.51
CA GLU A 121 -6.34 14.92 -5.64
C GLU A 121 -6.70 15.76 -6.88
N GLY A 122 -5.86 16.73 -7.21
CA GLY A 122 -6.00 17.58 -8.39
C GLY A 122 -5.59 16.94 -9.73
N ASN A 123 -4.86 15.82 -9.74
CA ASN A 123 -4.29 15.28 -10.98
C ASN A 123 -4.60 13.80 -11.24
N GLU A 124 -4.82 12.97 -10.23
CA GLU A 124 -5.14 11.54 -10.41
C GLU A 124 -6.37 11.33 -11.31
N HIS A 125 -7.33 12.26 -11.25
CA HIS A 125 -8.53 12.19 -12.06
C HIS A 125 -8.26 12.34 -13.57
N ARG A 126 -7.15 12.98 -13.98
CA ARG A 126 -6.77 13.17 -15.40
C ARG A 126 -6.61 11.84 -16.11
N HIS A 127 -6.20 10.82 -15.38
CA HIS A 127 -5.97 9.49 -15.92
C HIS A 127 -7.11 8.51 -15.65
N VAL A 128 -8.22 8.96 -15.05
CA VAL A 128 -9.42 8.13 -14.88
C VAL A 128 -9.90 7.62 -16.23
N ASP A 129 -9.77 8.38 -17.32
CA ASP A 129 -10.16 7.92 -18.65
C ASP A 129 -9.19 6.89 -19.25
N TYR A 130 -7.88 6.99 -18.99
CA TYR A 130 -6.91 5.97 -19.41
C TYR A 130 -7.09 4.68 -18.61
N VAL A 131 -7.22 4.79 -17.29
CA VAL A 131 -7.57 3.70 -16.38
C VAL A 131 -8.90 3.07 -16.80
N ARG A 132 -9.92 3.88 -17.13
CA ARG A 132 -11.24 3.41 -17.60
C ARG A 132 -11.16 2.71 -18.95
N ARG A 133 -10.32 3.17 -19.89
CA ARG A 133 -10.11 2.49 -21.18
C ARG A 133 -9.34 1.18 -21.02
N MET A 134 -8.31 1.16 -20.18
CA MET A 134 -7.57 -0.06 -19.86
C MET A 134 -8.41 -1.06 -19.06
N LYS A 135 -9.26 -0.59 -18.15
CA LYS A 135 -10.30 -1.37 -17.46
C LYS A 135 -11.35 -1.85 -18.46
N GLY A 136 -11.74 -1.03 -19.42
CA GLY A 136 -12.63 -1.40 -20.52
C GLY A 136 -12.04 -2.54 -21.34
N LEU A 137 -10.80 -2.42 -21.78
CA LEU A 137 -10.06 -3.47 -22.48
C LEU A 137 -9.89 -4.71 -21.61
N ALA A 138 -9.42 -4.58 -20.37
CA ALA A 138 -9.27 -5.70 -19.45
C ALA A 138 -10.61 -6.42 -19.21
N SER A 139 -11.71 -5.68 -19.05
CA SER A 139 -13.05 -6.22 -18.93
C SER A 139 -13.55 -6.88 -20.21
N GLU A 140 -13.27 -6.32 -21.39
CA GLU A 140 -13.59 -6.93 -22.69
C GLU A 140 -12.86 -8.27 -22.88
N PHE A 141 -11.66 -8.39 -22.31
CA PHE A 141 -10.89 -9.63 -22.26
C PHE A 141 -11.11 -10.45 -20.98
N ASP A 142 -12.20 -10.21 -20.23
CA ASP A 142 -12.57 -10.94 -19.02
C ASP A 142 -11.41 -11.07 -18.00
N TRP A 143 -10.64 -9.99 -17.84
CA TRP A 143 -9.51 -9.90 -16.93
C TRP A 143 -8.49 -11.04 -17.08
N ARG A 144 -8.39 -11.62 -18.29
CA ARG A 144 -7.50 -12.77 -18.59
C ARG A 144 -6.06 -12.58 -18.12
N VAL A 145 -5.56 -11.34 -18.09
CA VAL A 145 -4.24 -11.03 -17.54
C VAL A 145 -4.16 -11.44 -16.07
N LEU A 146 -5.11 -11.01 -15.23
CA LEU A 146 -5.13 -11.37 -13.81
C LEU A 146 -5.41 -12.86 -13.58
N LYS A 147 -6.26 -13.47 -14.43
CA LYS A 147 -6.60 -14.90 -14.34
C LYS A 147 -5.45 -15.83 -14.74
N ASN A 148 -4.52 -15.39 -15.59
CA ASN A 148 -3.52 -16.28 -16.20
C ASN A 148 -2.05 -15.98 -15.84
N LEU A 149 -1.71 -14.79 -15.33
CA LEU A 149 -0.29 -14.47 -15.08
C LEU A 149 0.27 -15.17 -13.84
N GLY A 150 -0.60 -15.60 -12.91
CA GLY A 150 -0.23 -16.16 -11.62
C GLY A 150 0.40 -15.11 -10.72
N VAL A 151 -0.30 -14.68 -9.67
CA VAL A 151 0.23 -13.68 -8.72
C VAL A 151 0.91 -14.42 -7.57
N GLU A 152 2.20 -14.14 -7.34
CA GLU A 152 2.93 -14.76 -6.23
C GLU A 152 2.42 -14.24 -4.88
N LEU A 153 1.98 -15.17 -4.03
CA LEU A 153 1.62 -14.90 -2.64
C LEU A 153 2.65 -15.59 -1.74
N ARG A 154 3.39 -14.83 -0.95
CA ARG A 154 4.27 -15.36 0.10
C ARG A 154 3.50 -15.44 1.40
N VAL A 155 3.53 -16.59 2.07
CA VAL A 155 2.77 -16.82 3.30
C VAL A 155 3.69 -17.22 4.43
N THR A 156 3.52 -16.55 5.56
CA THR A 156 4.11 -16.91 6.87
C THR A 156 2.99 -17.16 7.89
N HIS A 157 3.34 -17.68 9.06
CA HIS A 157 2.41 -17.90 10.17
C HIS A 157 3.04 -17.40 11.47
N ASP A 158 2.31 -16.56 12.21
CA ASP A 158 2.80 -15.91 13.42
C ASP A 158 2.53 -16.70 14.71
N GLY A 159 1.78 -17.80 14.61
CA GLY A 159 1.36 -18.63 15.74
C GLY A 159 -0.16 -18.60 15.98
N SER A 160 -0.83 -17.55 15.50
CA SER A 160 -2.29 -17.37 15.59
C SER A 160 -2.96 -17.21 14.23
N SER A 161 -2.25 -16.62 13.27
CA SER A 161 -2.77 -16.27 11.95
C SER A 161 -1.74 -16.53 10.86
N TYR A 162 -2.24 -16.83 9.66
CA TYR A 162 -1.48 -16.75 8.43
C TYR A 162 -1.41 -15.31 7.94
N ILE A 163 -0.25 -14.91 7.45
CA ILE A 163 0.00 -13.59 6.87
C ILE A 163 0.50 -13.81 5.46
N GLY A 164 -0.23 -13.27 4.49
CA GLY A 164 0.06 -13.32 3.07
C GLY A 164 0.51 -11.96 2.55
N THR A 165 1.65 -11.92 1.85
CA THR A 165 2.21 -10.72 1.21
C THR A 165 2.49 -10.96 -0.27
N PHE A 166 2.37 -9.91 -1.07
CA PHE A 166 2.59 -9.98 -2.52
C PHE A 166 3.86 -9.24 -2.89
N PRO A 167 4.89 -9.92 -3.43
CA PRO A 167 6.10 -9.25 -3.88
C PRO A 167 5.85 -8.20 -4.96
N SER A 168 4.84 -8.42 -5.82
CA SER A 168 4.43 -7.52 -6.89
C SER A 168 3.42 -6.46 -6.45
N LEU A 169 2.88 -6.54 -5.22
CA LEU A 169 1.88 -5.61 -4.67
C LEU A 169 2.21 -5.34 -3.19
N PRO A 170 3.31 -4.61 -2.90
CA PRO A 170 3.89 -4.54 -1.55
C PRO A 170 3.02 -3.89 -0.46
N PHE A 171 1.90 -3.25 -0.82
CA PHE A 171 0.91 -2.71 0.13
C PHE A 171 -0.28 -3.61 0.35
N GLU A 172 -0.48 -4.58 -0.53
CA GLU A 172 -1.50 -5.57 -0.35
C GLU A 172 -0.97 -6.65 0.58
N SER A 173 -1.78 -6.97 1.58
CA SER A 173 -1.57 -8.12 2.43
C SER A 173 -2.92 -8.70 2.80
N ALA A 174 -2.91 -9.97 3.18
CA ALA A 174 -4.05 -10.62 3.79
C ALA A 174 -3.58 -11.25 5.10
N MET A 175 -4.41 -11.18 6.13
CA MET A 175 -4.11 -11.82 7.41
C MET A 175 -5.36 -12.50 7.93
N GLU A 176 -5.28 -13.81 8.13
CA GLU A 176 -6.44 -14.62 8.52
C GLU A 176 -6.00 -15.80 9.38
N THR A 177 -6.86 -16.23 10.29
CA THR A 177 -6.62 -17.41 11.14
C THR A 177 -6.75 -18.72 10.36
N ASP A 178 -7.45 -18.70 9.23
CA ASP A 178 -7.66 -19.84 8.35
C ASP A 178 -6.99 -19.62 6.99
N PHE A 179 -6.27 -20.63 6.51
CA PHE A 179 -5.54 -20.54 5.26
C PHE A 179 -6.45 -20.42 4.02
N SER A 180 -7.63 -21.04 4.02
CA SER A 180 -8.56 -20.92 2.89
C SER A 180 -9.18 -19.53 2.81
N THR A 181 -9.49 -18.93 3.97
CA THR A 181 -9.93 -17.54 4.08
C THR A 181 -8.83 -16.57 3.65
N LEU A 182 -7.58 -16.82 4.06
CA LEU A 182 -6.41 -16.05 3.61
C LEU A 182 -6.34 -16.00 2.08
N LEU A 183 -6.44 -17.14 1.41
CA LEU A 183 -6.37 -17.19 -0.06
C LEU A 183 -7.54 -16.46 -0.73
N THR A 184 -8.70 -16.43 -0.10
CA THR A 184 -9.87 -15.69 -0.62
C THR A 184 -9.63 -14.18 -0.52
N HIS A 185 -9.22 -13.70 0.67
CA HIS A 185 -8.94 -12.28 0.90
C HIS A 185 -7.72 -11.80 0.11
N ALA A 186 -6.71 -12.67 -0.08
CA ALA A 186 -5.58 -12.42 -0.95
C ALA A 186 -6.02 -12.15 -2.40
N ARG A 187 -6.91 -12.97 -2.97
CA ARG A 187 -7.42 -12.71 -4.33
C ARG A 187 -8.24 -11.44 -4.41
N GLN A 188 -9.05 -11.14 -3.39
CA GLN A 188 -9.78 -9.87 -3.33
C GLN A 188 -8.83 -8.67 -3.26
N ALA A 189 -7.72 -8.79 -2.52
CA ALA A 189 -6.67 -7.77 -2.46
C ALA A 189 -6.06 -7.50 -3.85
N VAL A 190 -5.71 -8.57 -4.59
CA VAL A 190 -5.25 -8.45 -5.99
C VAL A 190 -6.32 -7.79 -6.88
N ALA A 191 -7.57 -8.23 -6.80
CA ALA A 191 -8.66 -7.63 -7.58
C ALA A 191 -8.83 -6.14 -7.27
N ARG A 192 -8.79 -5.74 -5.99
CA ARG A 192 -8.88 -4.34 -5.56
C ARG A 192 -7.70 -3.51 -6.04
N ALA A 193 -6.48 -4.02 -5.92
CA ALA A 193 -5.27 -3.32 -6.37
C ALA A 193 -5.32 -2.97 -7.87
N HIS A 194 -6.02 -3.79 -8.65
CA HIS A 194 -6.21 -3.58 -10.10
C HIS A 194 -7.56 -2.96 -10.48
N ASP A 195 -8.35 -2.48 -9.50
CA ASP A 195 -9.71 -1.95 -9.71
C ASP A 195 -10.62 -2.90 -10.53
N ALA A 196 -10.43 -4.20 -10.33
CA ALA A 196 -11.22 -5.24 -10.97
C ALA A 196 -12.48 -5.56 -10.15
N PRO A 197 -13.58 -6.03 -10.78
CA PRO A 197 -14.78 -6.43 -10.06
C PRO A 197 -14.46 -7.53 -9.05
N GLU A 198 -14.98 -7.44 -7.82
CA GLU A 198 -14.73 -8.44 -6.79
C GLU A 198 -15.09 -9.88 -7.23
N ALA A 199 -16.10 -10.01 -8.10
CA ALA A 199 -16.50 -11.30 -8.67
C ALA A 199 -15.37 -12.03 -9.41
N ILE A 200 -14.38 -11.31 -9.97
CA ILE A 200 -13.24 -11.93 -10.64
C ILE A 200 -12.21 -12.49 -9.66
N ALA A 201 -12.26 -12.10 -8.38
CA ALA A 201 -11.28 -12.54 -7.39
C ALA A 201 -11.22 -14.07 -7.32
N ALA A 202 -12.35 -14.77 -7.39
CA ALA A 202 -12.37 -16.23 -7.37
C ALA A 202 -11.58 -16.89 -8.53
N ASP A 203 -11.41 -16.18 -9.64
CA ASP A 203 -10.73 -16.67 -10.85
C ASP A 203 -9.24 -16.27 -10.90
N ILE A 204 -8.74 -15.49 -9.93
CA ILE A 204 -7.33 -15.06 -9.91
C ILE A 204 -6.46 -16.23 -9.47
N ASP A 205 -5.49 -16.58 -10.31
CA ASP A 205 -4.51 -17.62 -9.99
C ASP A 205 -3.44 -17.07 -9.04
N LEU A 206 -3.21 -17.80 -7.94
CA LEU A 206 -2.21 -17.46 -6.93
C LEU A 206 -1.10 -18.51 -6.91
N VAL A 207 0.14 -18.06 -7.08
CA VAL A 207 1.32 -18.90 -6.90
C VAL A 207 1.77 -18.80 -5.44
N VAL A 208 1.32 -19.73 -4.61
CA VAL A 208 1.55 -19.64 -3.16
C VAL A 208 2.93 -20.19 -2.78
N ARG A 209 3.72 -19.38 -2.05
CA ARG A 209 5.03 -19.71 -1.49
C ARG A 209 4.94 -19.70 0.04
N LEU A 210 4.97 -20.89 0.64
CA LEU A 210 4.93 -21.04 2.09
C LEU A 210 6.35 -20.99 2.67
N ASP A 211 6.53 -20.23 3.75
CA ASP A 211 7.72 -20.36 4.58
C ASP A 211 7.64 -21.61 5.49
N PRO A 212 8.72 -21.98 6.21
CA PRO A 212 8.70 -23.14 7.09
C PRO A 212 7.65 -23.08 8.21
N ARG A 213 7.28 -21.88 8.70
CA ARG A 213 6.28 -21.72 9.78
C ARG A 213 4.87 -21.96 9.24
N ALA A 214 4.54 -21.37 8.10
CA ALA A 214 3.25 -21.57 7.43
C ALA A 214 3.08 -23.03 6.97
N SER A 215 4.14 -23.64 6.44
CA SER A 215 4.11 -25.06 6.03
C SER A 215 3.89 -26.00 7.23
N ALA A 216 4.51 -25.70 8.38
CA ALA A 216 4.31 -26.50 9.58
C ALA A 216 2.87 -26.36 10.12
N ALA A 217 2.33 -25.14 10.17
CA ALA A 217 0.98 -24.87 10.65
C ALA A 217 -0.10 -25.59 9.82
N LEU A 218 0.10 -25.71 8.50
CA LEU A 218 -0.82 -26.44 7.60
C LEU A 218 -0.83 -27.97 7.80
N SER A 219 0.20 -28.51 8.46
CA SER A 219 0.34 -29.97 8.67
C SER A 219 -0.30 -30.44 9.99
N THR A 220 -0.88 -29.52 10.76
CA THR A 220 -1.51 -29.72 12.08
C THR A 220 -3.03 -29.70 11.96
#